data_AF-A0A3A0A6G3-F1
#
_entry.id   AF-A0A3A0A6G3-F1
#
_cell.length_a   1.000
_cell.length_b   1.000
_cell.length_c   1.000
_cell.angle_alpha   90.00
_cell.angle_beta   90.00
_cell.angle_gamma   90.00
#
_symmetry.space_group_name_H-M   'P 1'
#
loop_
_entity.id
_entity.type
_entity.pdbx_description
1 polymer ?
#
loop_
_entity_poly.entity_id
_entity_poly.type
_entity_poly.pdbx_seq_one_letter_code
_entity_poly.pdbx_strand_id
1 'polypeptide(L)'
;MNYSSIKELAKLHKCRVTDLIALAPNNDPFYAGTPGDWAVGEWFSELWQRFGYGYGVHIRRVHYQIISQDTPVLMPNGLPYENTETCWNFLSQASKMARYLDLVDPGAFVDRRNPEPHVFAVHALAEPSIDVHNYSWGAADFPSFPDLPDYYIHNYEGQQRYHLEIWCEKSTMNDALLPLCGHYRVNLVTGVGEMSITSVLELTRRMNGKPVRIFYVSDFDPAGQSMPCAVARKVEYFQHKHGDDADVMLFPIVLTAEQVQQYRLPRTPIKETEKRAGRFEERYGAGAVELDALEALHPGELARVLRTEIGRYYDRALDDRVFDAKAALSNELDNIQQAVIDAHQDEIDALKAEYEAIRAEFRQRMGGYGRRLESLWQAISDELEEATPDIDDYPVPEADEANERPGALYDSERDYLDQMTHYKRHQGKDEAQP
;
A
#
# COMPACT_ATOMS: atom_id res chain seq x y z
N MET A 1 10.43 -11.75 -18.57
CA MET A 1 11.14 -10.92 -19.57
C MET A 1 12.34 -10.27 -18.90
N ASN A 2 13.49 -10.19 -19.58
CA ASN A 2 14.78 -9.64 -19.11
C ASN A 2 15.65 -9.20 -20.31
N TYR A 3 16.82 -8.60 -20.07
CA TYR A 3 17.72 -8.08 -21.11
C TYR A 3 17.95 -9.05 -22.29
N SER A 4 18.29 -10.32 -22.00
CA SER A 4 18.56 -11.32 -23.04
C SER A 4 17.32 -11.62 -23.88
N SER A 5 16.18 -11.88 -23.22
CA SER A 5 14.91 -12.16 -23.91
C SER A 5 14.42 -10.96 -24.73
N ILE A 6 14.62 -9.71 -24.30
CA ILE A 6 14.25 -8.51 -25.07
C ILE A 6 15.10 -8.41 -26.34
N LYS A 7 16.40 -8.74 -26.28
CA LYS A 7 17.26 -8.76 -27.47
C LYS A 7 16.86 -9.86 -28.46
N GLU A 8 16.48 -11.03 -27.96
CA GLU A 8 15.95 -12.10 -28.79
C GLU A 8 14.63 -11.70 -29.46
N LEU A 9 13.73 -11.06 -28.70
CA LEU A 9 12.46 -10.56 -29.19
C LEU A 9 12.64 -9.46 -30.26
N ALA A 10 13.56 -8.52 -30.04
CA ALA A 10 13.92 -7.50 -31.03
C ALA A 10 14.41 -8.12 -32.34
N LYS A 11 15.24 -9.17 -32.25
CA LYS A 11 15.74 -9.90 -33.40
C LYS A 11 14.63 -10.67 -34.12
N LEU A 12 13.73 -11.30 -33.37
CA LEU A 12 12.59 -12.06 -33.90
C LEU A 12 11.63 -11.15 -34.67
N HIS A 13 11.29 -9.98 -34.10
CA HIS A 13 10.34 -9.03 -34.69
C HIS A 13 11.00 -7.99 -35.62
N LYS A 14 12.32 -8.05 -35.81
CA LYS A 14 13.10 -7.12 -36.65
C LYS A 14 12.88 -5.64 -36.30
N CYS A 15 12.73 -5.35 -35.00
CA CYS A 15 12.60 -3.99 -34.48
C CYS A 15 13.82 -3.61 -33.62
N ARG A 16 13.92 -2.34 -33.22
CA ARG A 16 14.98 -1.91 -32.30
C ARG A 16 14.57 -2.26 -30.88
N VAL A 17 15.56 -2.52 -30.01
CA VAL A 17 15.33 -2.71 -28.57
C VAL A 17 14.57 -1.52 -27.96
N THR A 18 14.86 -0.30 -28.40
CA THR A 18 14.17 0.92 -27.95
C THR A 18 12.68 0.93 -28.29
N ASP A 19 12.25 0.05 -29.19
CA ASP A 19 10.84 -0.13 -29.53
C ASP A 19 10.18 -1.20 -28.62
N LEU A 20 10.93 -1.86 -27.73
CA LEU A 20 10.45 -2.92 -26.82
C LEU A 20 10.62 -2.59 -25.32
N ILE A 21 11.08 -1.37 -25.01
CA ILE A 21 11.25 -0.87 -23.65
C ILE A 21 10.52 0.47 -23.50
N ALA A 22 9.99 0.73 -22.31
CA ALA A 22 9.18 1.92 -22.04
C ALA A 22 10.06 3.12 -21.67
N LEU A 23 11.15 2.88 -20.95
CA LEU A 23 12.08 3.91 -20.49
C LEU A 23 13.35 3.94 -21.35
N ALA A 24 14.21 4.94 -21.12
CA ALA A 24 15.54 4.94 -21.72
C ALA A 24 16.33 3.68 -21.29
N PRO A 25 17.21 3.11 -22.13
CA PRO A 25 17.93 1.87 -21.82
C PRO A 25 18.59 1.83 -20.44
N ASN A 26 19.21 2.93 -20.02
CA ASN A 26 19.89 3.02 -18.72
C ASN A 26 18.93 3.10 -17.51
N ASN A 27 17.63 3.27 -17.75
CA ASN A 27 16.60 3.47 -16.74
C ASN A 27 15.52 2.37 -16.74
N ASP A 28 15.34 1.62 -17.83
CA ASP A 28 14.34 0.55 -17.90
C ASP A 28 14.78 -0.69 -17.09
N PRO A 29 14.06 -1.08 -16.03
CA PRO A 29 14.40 -2.23 -15.20
C PRO A 29 14.55 -3.53 -15.98
N PHE A 30 13.70 -3.74 -17.01
CA PHE A 30 13.73 -4.97 -17.79
C PHE A 30 14.92 -5.05 -18.75
N TYR A 31 15.56 -3.92 -19.03
CA TYR A 31 16.77 -3.86 -19.85
C TYR A 31 18.06 -3.86 -19.03
N ALA A 32 17.97 -3.85 -17.70
CA ALA A 32 19.13 -4.05 -16.84
C ALA A 32 19.76 -5.43 -17.09
N GLY A 33 21.10 -5.47 -17.13
CA GLY A 33 21.86 -6.70 -17.34
C GLY A 33 22.74 -6.69 -18.58
N THR A 34 23.04 -5.51 -19.12
CA THR A 34 24.15 -5.36 -20.06
C THR A 34 25.48 -5.71 -19.38
N PRO A 35 26.55 -6.06 -20.13
CA PRO A 35 27.87 -6.30 -19.52
C PRO A 35 28.38 -5.12 -18.68
N GLY A 36 28.02 -3.89 -19.04
CA GLY A 36 28.34 -2.70 -18.26
C GLY A 36 27.56 -2.63 -16.94
N ASP A 37 26.27 -3.00 -16.95
CA ASP A 37 25.43 -3.03 -15.75
C ASP A 37 25.94 -4.04 -14.72
N TRP A 38 26.36 -5.24 -15.19
CA TRP A 38 26.99 -6.24 -14.35
C TRP A 38 28.27 -5.70 -13.71
N ALA A 39 29.18 -5.13 -14.51
CA ALA A 39 30.44 -4.59 -13.99
C ALA A 39 30.24 -3.50 -12.91
N VAL A 40 29.28 -2.59 -13.09
CA VAL A 40 29.02 -1.55 -12.08
C VAL A 40 28.22 -2.08 -10.88
N GLY A 41 27.33 -3.05 -11.09
CA GLY A 41 26.57 -3.70 -10.03
C GLY A 41 27.45 -4.56 -9.12
N GLU A 42 28.35 -5.34 -9.72
CA GLU A 42 29.32 -6.18 -9.01
C GLU A 42 30.26 -5.31 -8.18
N TRP A 43 30.79 -4.23 -8.76
CA TRP A 43 31.59 -3.25 -8.03
C TRP A 43 30.85 -2.70 -6.80
N PHE A 44 29.57 -2.37 -6.92
CA PHE A 44 28.78 -1.89 -5.78
C PHE A 44 28.57 -2.99 -4.74
N SER A 45 28.27 -4.22 -5.16
CA SER A 45 28.09 -5.39 -4.28
C SER A 45 29.36 -5.75 -3.50
N GLU A 46 30.52 -5.70 -4.16
CA GLU A 46 31.81 -5.91 -3.49
C GLU A 46 32.04 -4.88 -2.39
N LEU A 47 31.74 -3.59 -2.64
CA LEU A 47 31.81 -2.55 -1.63
C LEU A 47 30.80 -2.77 -0.51
N TRP A 48 29.59 -3.23 -0.86
CA TRP A 48 28.54 -3.53 0.10
C TRP A 48 28.97 -4.61 1.09
N GLN A 49 29.54 -5.70 0.58
CA GLN A 49 30.08 -6.81 1.38
C GLN A 49 31.33 -6.38 2.16
N ARG A 50 32.27 -5.70 1.50
CA ARG A 50 33.52 -5.21 2.12
C ARG A 50 33.26 -4.30 3.31
N PHE A 51 32.25 -3.43 3.23
CA PHE A 51 31.90 -2.51 4.31
C PHE A 51 30.91 -3.10 5.33
N GLY A 52 30.49 -4.37 5.16
CA GLY A 52 29.65 -5.07 6.12
C GLY A 52 28.23 -4.51 6.23
N TYR A 53 27.66 -4.03 5.12
CA TYR A 53 26.32 -3.47 5.12
C TYR A 53 25.24 -4.57 5.20
N GLY A 54 24.31 -4.39 6.14
CA GLY A 54 23.08 -5.17 6.29
C GLY A 54 21.86 -4.36 5.85
N TYR A 55 20.87 -4.20 6.73
CA TYR A 55 19.64 -3.45 6.45
C TYR A 55 19.68 -1.98 6.89
N GLY A 56 18.78 -1.17 6.36
CA GLY A 56 18.59 0.24 6.76
C GLY A 56 19.69 1.17 6.26
N VAL A 57 20.31 0.85 5.11
CA VAL A 57 21.45 1.60 4.58
C VAL A 57 20.99 2.68 3.61
N HIS A 58 21.37 3.92 3.90
CA HIS A 58 21.16 5.05 3.00
C HIS A 58 22.36 5.22 2.07
N ILE A 59 22.15 5.43 0.78
CA ILE A 59 23.25 5.50 -0.22
C ILE A 59 24.28 6.59 0.09
N ARG A 60 23.86 7.68 0.75
CA ARG A 60 24.79 8.74 1.15
C ARG A 60 25.79 8.29 2.22
N ARG A 61 25.45 7.29 3.04
CA ARG A 61 26.39 6.65 3.97
C ARG A 61 27.46 5.88 3.21
N VAL A 62 27.08 5.16 2.16
CA VAL A 62 28.01 4.43 1.28
C VAL A 62 28.96 5.43 0.60
N HIS A 63 28.44 6.55 0.11
CA HIS A 63 29.26 7.62 -0.48
C HIS A 63 30.36 8.12 0.47
N TYR A 64 30.01 8.47 1.70
CA TYR A 64 30.99 8.93 2.68
C TYR A 64 31.98 7.83 3.07
N GLN A 65 31.51 6.59 3.20
CA GLN A 65 32.40 5.46 3.50
C GLN A 65 33.47 5.26 2.41
N ILE A 66 33.09 5.39 1.13
CA ILE A 66 34.01 5.25 -0.01
C ILE A 66 35.09 6.35 0.01
N ILE A 67 34.70 7.61 0.18
CA ILE A 67 35.66 8.73 0.13
C ILE A 67 36.53 8.85 1.40
N SER A 68 36.16 8.15 2.48
CA SER A 68 36.92 8.11 3.73
C SER A 68 37.92 6.95 3.83
N GLN A 69 38.16 6.20 2.75
CA GLN A 69 39.18 5.14 2.74
C GLN A 69 40.60 5.70 2.58
N ASP A 70 41.56 5.15 3.33
CA ASP A 70 42.98 5.55 3.24
C ASP A 70 43.57 5.31 1.84
N THR A 71 43.12 4.24 1.17
CA THR A 71 43.43 3.96 -0.24
C THR A 71 42.23 4.30 -1.10
N PRO A 72 42.39 5.14 -2.15
CA PRO A 72 41.29 5.49 -3.04
C PRO A 72 40.60 4.26 -3.63
N VAL A 73 39.29 4.19 -3.48
CA VAL A 73 38.48 3.16 -4.13
C VAL A 73 38.41 3.48 -5.61
N LEU A 74 38.83 2.54 -6.46
CA LEU A 74 38.77 2.68 -7.91
C LEU A 74 37.38 2.26 -8.41
N MET A 75 36.83 3.03 -9.35
CA MET A 75 35.65 2.66 -10.13
C MET A 75 36.01 1.62 -11.20
N PRO A 76 35.04 0.93 -11.83
CA PRO A 76 35.31 -0.08 -12.85
C PRO A 76 36.11 0.41 -14.07
N ASN A 77 36.09 1.72 -14.33
CA ASN A 77 36.90 2.34 -15.38
C ASN A 77 38.37 2.61 -14.96
N GLY A 78 38.76 2.23 -13.76
CA GLY A 78 40.09 2.41 -13.19
C GLY A 78 40.36 3.80 -12.58
N LEU A 79 39.41 4.74 -12.68
CA LEU A 79 39.54 6.08 -12.08
C LEU A 79 39.14 6.06 -10.59
N PRO A 80 39.76 6.90 -9.74
CA PRO A 80 39.38 6.99 -8.34
C PRO A 80 37.96 7.54 -8.17
N TYR A 81 37.23 7.03 -7.19
CA TYR A 81 35.96 7.59 -6.76
C TYR A 81 36.21 8.82 -5.88
N GLU A 82 35.69 9.98 -6.30
CA GLU A 82 35.90 11.27 -5.64
C GLU A 82 34.59 11.91 -5.18
N ASN A 83 34.68 12.96 -4.36
CA ASN A 83 33.51 13.74 -3.94
C ASN A 83 33.07 14.73 -5.04
N THR A 84 32.61 14.18 -6.16
CA THR A 84 32.08 14.93 -7.31
C THR A 84 30.65 14.51 -7.63
N GLU A 85 29.91 15.39 -8.31
CA GLU A 85 28.56 15.08 -8.78
C GLU A 85 28.55 13.90 -9.76
N THR A 86 29.57 13.79 -10.62
CA THR A 86 29.75 12.66 -11.54
C THR A 86 29.88 11.33 -10.80
N CYS A 87 30.73 11.27 -9.77
CA CYS A 87 30.89 10.07 -8.95
C CYS A 87 29.62 9.76 -8.16
N TRP A 88 28.93 10.77 -7.63
CA TRP A 88 27.63 10.60 -6.98
C TRP A 88 26.56 9.99 -7.90
N ASN A 89 26.47 10.50 -9.13
CA ASN A 89 25.56 9.97 -10.14
C ASN A 89 25.94 8.53 -10.53
N PHE A 90 27.24 8.24 -10.65
CA PHE A 90 27.75 6.88 -10.87
C PHE A 90 27.37 5.93 -9.72
N LEU A 91 27.59 6.31 -8.46
CA LEU A 91 27.21 5.50 -7.30
C LEU A 91 25.72 5.22 -7.26
N SER A 92 24.91 6.24 -7.57
CA SER A 92 23.45 6.12 -7.66
C SER A 92 23.05 5.09 -8.71
N GLN A 93 23.67 5.14 -9.90
CA GLN A 93 23.43 4.15 -10.96
C GLN A 93 23.93 2.75 -10.59
N ALA A 94 25.12 2.62 -9.99
CA ALA A 94 25.68 1.35 -9.56
C ALA A 94 24.81 0.66 -8.52
N SER A 95 24.33 1.41 -7.53
CA SER A 95 23.38 0.91 -6.52
C SER A 95 22.05 0.45 -7.15
N LYS A 96 21.55 1.17 -8.17
CA LYS A 96 20.34 0.83 -8.90
C LYS A 96 20.50 -0.50 -9.67
N MET A 97 21.62 -0.68 -10.36
CA MET A 97 21.92 -1.93 -11.09
C MET A 97 22.09 -3.10 -10.13
N ALA A 98 22.80 -2.93 -9.01
CA ALA A 98 22.97 -3.98 -8.01
C ALA A 98 21.62 -4.49 -7.47
N ARG A 99 20.65 -3.59 -7.27
CA ARG A 99 19.28 -3.94 -6.84
C ARG A 99 18.49 -4.66 -7.95
N TYR A 100 18.54 -4.17 -9.19
CA TYR A 100 17.83 -4.84 -10.28
C TYR A 100 18.40 -6.22 -10.61
N LEU A 101 19.72 -6.44 -10.43
CA LEU A 101 20.43 -7.68 -10.73
C LEU A 101 20.54 -8.67 -9.57
N ASP A 102 19.85 -8.44 -8.44
CA ASP A 102 19.92 -9.28 -7.21
C ASP A 102 21.32 -9.45 -6.62
N LEU A 103 22.23 -8.51 -6.89
CA LEU A 103 23.55 -8.50 -6.28
C LEU A 103 23.49 -8.00 -4.82
N VAL A 104 22.47 -7.21 -4.50
CA VAL A 104 22.15 -6.75 -3.14
C VAL A 104 20.63 -6.77 -2.97
N ASP A 105 20.14 -7.17 -1.79
CA ASP A 105 18.71 -7.12 -1.45
C ASP A 105 18.16 -5.70 -1.64
N PRO A 106 17.20 -5.50 -2.57
CA PRO A 106 16.56 -4.20 -2.77
C PRO A 106 15.85 -3.64 -1.54
N GLY A 107 15.43 -4.49 -0.60
CA GLY A 107 14.79 -4.12 0.67
C GLY A 107 15.77 -3.71 1.77
N ALA A 108 17.09 -3.86 1.57
CA ALA A 108 18.11 -3.47 2.54
C ALA A 108 18.38 -1.95 2.57
N PHE A 109 17.83 -1.21 1.62
CA PHE A 109 18.01 0.24 1.48
C PHE A 109 16.91 1.01 2.19
N VAL A 110 17.28 2.09 2.88
CA VAL A 110 16.33 3.07 3.43
C VAL A 110 16.32 4.33 2.57
N ASP A 111 15.12 4.80 2.22
CA ASP A 111 14.92 6.09 1.57
C ASP A 111 14.74 7.16 2.65
N ARG A 112 15.71 8.06 2.80
CA ARG A 112 15.62 9.20 3.73
C ARG A 112 15.42 10.52 3.01
N ARG A 113 15.26 10.47 1.68
CA ARG A 113 15.03 11.65 0.85
C ARG A 113 13.54 11.94 0.75
N ASN A 114 12.72 10.90 0.71
CA ASN A 114 11.27 11.01 0.65
C ASN A 114 10.66 10.87 2.05
N PRO A 115 9.54 11.55 2.36
CA PRO A 115 8.78 11.31 3.57
C PRO A 115 8.27 9.87 3.64
N GLU A 116 8.12 9.34 4.86
CA GLU A 116 7.44 8.06 5.07
C GLU A 116 5.99 8.13 4.57
N PRO A 117 5.46 7.03 3.98
CA PRO A 117 4.06 6.95 3.62
C PRO A 117 3.14 7.20 4.82
N HIS A 118 2.04 7.94 4.60
CA HIS A 118 0.96 8.00 5.57
C HIS A 118 0.02 6.81 5.32
N VAL A 119 0.10 5.82 6.21
CA VAL A 119 -0.69 4.59 6.11
C VAL A 119 -2.01 4.78 6.85
N PHE A 120 -3.11 4.77 6.10
CA PHE A 120 -4.47 4.88 6.62
C PHE A 120 -5.29 3.60 6.38
N ALA A 121 -4.86 2.76 5.44
CA ALA A 121 -5.46 1.46 5.18
C ALA A 121 -5.26 0.57 6.40
N VAL A 122 -6.36 0.13 7.00
CA VAL A 122 -6.36 -0.86 8.10
C VAL A 122 -6.63 -2.21 7.46
N HIS A 123 -5.59 -3.03 7.34
CA HIS A 123 -5.74 -4.44 7.02
C HIS A 123 -5.94 -5.18 8.34
N ALA A 124 -7.15 -5.19 8.86
CA ALA A 124 -7.45 -6.02 10.02
C ALA A 124 -7.36 -7.49 9.56
N LEU A 125 -6.25 -8.15 9.90
CA LEU A 125 -6.03 -9.59 9.72
C LEU A 125 -6.72 -10.42 10.80
N ALA A 126 -7.54 -9.80 11.66
CA ALA A 126 -8.35 -10.55 12.59
C ALA A 126 -9.55 -11.07 11.83
N GLU A 127 -9.55 -12.36 11.50
CA GLU A 127 -10.78 -13.07 11.19
C GLU A 127 -11.79 -12.79 12.31
N PRO A 128 -13.06 -12.55 11.98
CA PRO A 128 -14.06 -12.39 13.00
C PRO A 128 -14.03 -13.63 13.91
N SER A 129 -14.08 -13.42 15.22
CA SER A 129 -14.04 -14.50 16.21
C SER A 129 -15.12 -14.28 17.26
N ILE A 130 -15.65 -15.39 17.76
CA ILE A 130 -16.55 -15.44 18.90
C ILE A 130 -15.77 -16.07 20.04
N ASP A 131 -15.64 -15.35 21.16
CA ASP A 131 -14.95 -15.81 22.35
C ASP A 131 -15.90 -15.75 23.55
N VAL A 132 -15.85 -16.76 24.41
CA VAL A 132 -16.61 -16.79 25.67
C VAL A 132 -15.77 -16.12 26.76
N HIS A 133 -16.26 -15.00 27.33
CA HIS A 133 -15.53 -14.27 28.36
C HIS A 133 -15.80 -14.83 29.76
N ASN A 134 -14.74 -15.22 30.49
CA ASN A 134 -14.81 -15.65 31.89
C ASN A 134 -14.33 -14.56 32.85
N TYR A 135 -15.17 -14.16 33.81
CA TYR A 135 -14.76 -13.21 34.85
C TYR A 135 -14.01 -13.91 36.00
N SER A 136 -12.75 -13.54 36.19
CA SER A 136 -11.97 -13.92 37.39
C SER A 136 -12.22 -12.93 38.52
N TRP A 137 -12.66 -13.41 39.69
CA TRP A 137 -12.87 -12.57 40.86
C TRP A 137 -11.57 -12.24 41.61
N GLY A 138 -11.32 -10.95 41.79
CA GLY A 138 -10.32 -10.44 42.74
C GLY A 138 -10.92 -10.11 44.12
N ALA A 139 -10.40 -10.77 45.16
CA ALA A 139 -10.41 -10.43 46.60
C ALA A 139 -11.63 -9.72 47.26
N ALA A 140 -12.39 -10.53 48.01
CA ALA A 140 -12.99 -10.28 49.34
C ALA A 140 -13.89 -9.04 49.57
N ASP A 141 -14.73 -8.69 48.61
CA ASP A 141 -16.08 -8.22 48.93
C ASP A 141 -17.08 -9.33 48.60
N PHE A 142 -18.21 -9.41 49.32
CA PHE A 142 -19.26 -10.32 48.85
C PHE A 142 -19.73 -9.74 47.51
N PRO A 143 -19.58 -10.48 46.42
CA PRO A 143 -19.91 -10.01 45.07
C PRO A 143 -21.34 -9.45 44.97
N SER A 144 -21.68 -8.81 43.86
CA SER A 144 -23.07 -8.76 43.40
C SER A 144 -23.45 -10.12 42.82
N PHE A 145 -24.75 -10.45 42.78
CA PHE A 145 -25.18 -11.63 42.03
C PHE A 145 -24.62 -11.48 40.61
N PRO A 146 -23.92 -12.49 40.06
CA PRO A 146 -23.24 -12.35 38.78
C PRO A 146 -24.25 -11.94 37.72
N ASP A 147 -23.85 -11.02 36.85
CA ASP A 147 -24.60 -10.77 35.63
C ASP A 147 -24.66 -12.08 34.84
N LEU A 148 -25.80 -12.33 34.19
CA LEU A 148 -25.99 -13.55 33.41
C LEU A 148 -25.05 -13.51 32.18
N PRO A 149 -24.59 -14.67 31.68
CA PRO A 149 -23.72 -14.72 30.51
C PRO A 149 -24.37 -14.01 29.31
N ASP A 150 -23.57 -13.23 28.58
CA ASP A 150 -23.99 -12.48 27.39
C ASP A 150 -23.05 -12.73 26.19
N TYR A 151 -23.55 -12.39 25.01
CA TYR A 151 -22.75 -12.43 23.78
C TYR A 151 -22.04 -11.09 23.55
N TYR A 152 -20.79 -11.14 23.09
CA TYR A 152 -20.06 -9.96 22.67
C TYR A 152 -19.51 -10.13 21.25
N ILE A 153 -19.78 -9.15 20.38
CA ILE A 153 -19.37 -9.21 18.97
C ILE A 153 -18.07 -8.42 18.77
N HIS A 154 -16.98 -9.13 18.46
CA HIS A 154 -15.68 -8.54 18.13
C HIS A 154 -15.47 -8.44 16.60
N ASN A 155 -14.73 -7.41 16.16
CA ASN A 155 -14.20 -7.26 14.79
C ASN A 155 -15.21 -7.36 13.62
N TYR A 156 -16.49 -7.11 13.86
CA TYR A 156 -17.52 -7.08 12.82
C TYR A 156 -17.51 -5.74 12.07
N GLU A 157 -16.50 -5.55 11.23
CA GLU A 157 -16.27 -4.35 10.43
C GLU A 157 -16.14 -4.68 8.94
N GLY A 158 -16.65 -3.79 8.08
CA GLY A 158 -16.56 -3.95 6.64
C GLY A 158 -15.15 -3.76 6.10
N GLN A 159 -14.74 -4.60 5.15
CA GLN A 159 -13.46 -4.50 4.48
C GLN A 159 -13.67 -4.11 3.02
N GLN A 160 -13.17 -2.94 2.62
CA GLN A 160 -13.21 -2.49 1.22
C GLN A 160 -12.42 -3.47 0.33
N ARG A 161 -12.93 -3.74 -0.88
CA ARG A 161 -12.33 -4.69 -1.85
C ARG A 161 -10.95 -4.24 -2.33
N TYR A 162 -10.79 -2.95 -2.62
CA TYR A 162 -9.58 -2.40 -3.24
C TYR A 162 -8.64 -1.78 -2.22
N HIS A 163 -7.33 -1.98 -2.42
CA HIS A 163 -6.27 -1.23 -1.77
C HIS A 163 -5.98 0.04 -2.56
N LEU A 164 -6.29 1.20 -1.99
CA LEU A 164 -6.17 2.48 -2.67
C LEU A 164 -4.96 3.26 -2.16
N GLU A 165 -4.13 3.76 -3.08
CA GLU A 165 -3.03 4.66 -2.74
C GLU A 165 -3.05 5.93 -3.61
N ILE A 166 -2.71 7.07 -3.02
CA ILE A 166 -2.42 8.32 -3.74
C ILE A 166 -0.92 8.52 -3.71
N TRP A 167 -0.31 8.67 -4.88
CA TRP A 167 1.12 8.90 -5.04
C TRP A 167 1.35 10.31 -5.57
N CYS A 168 1.92 11.18 -4.74
CA CYS A 168 2.11 12.59 -5.07
C CYS A 168 3.60 12.95 -5.14
N GLU A 169 4.00 13.61 -6.23
CA GLU A 169 5.39 14.03 -6.45
C GLU A 169 5.93 14.97 -5.36
N LYS A 170 5.06 15.74 -4.72
CA LYS A 170 5.41 16.77 -3.72
C LYS A 170 4.49 16.70 -2.50
N SER A 171 5.03 17.01 -1.32
CA SER A 171 4.28 17.06 -0.06
C SER A 171 3.53 18.38 0.18
N THR A 172 3.66 19.38 -0.70
CA THR A 172 3.00 20.70 -0.56
C THR A 172 1.48 20.59 -0.59
N MET A 173 0.93 19.50 -1.14
CA MET A 173 -0.52 19.26 -1.21
C MET A 173 -1.09 18.51 -0.01
N ASN A 174 -0.29 18.24 1.03
CA ASN A 174 -0.73 17.44 2.17
C ASN A 174 -1.95 18.01 2.90
N ASP A 175 -2.11 19.34 2.93
CA ASP A 175 -3.27 19.98 3.57
C ASP A 175 -4.61 19.59 2.90
N ALA A 176 -4.59 19.34 1.58
CA ALA A 176 -5.75 18.86 0.84
C ALA A 176 -5.86 17.33 0.84
N LEU A 177 -4.71 16.62 0.79
CA LEU A 177 -4.67 15.17 0.63
C LEU A 177 -4.90 14.41 1.94
N LEU A 178 -4.31 14.84 3.06
CA LEU A 178 -4.42 14.12 4.34
C LEU A 178 -5.86 13.98 4.84
N PRO A 179 -6.71 15.03 4.82
CA PRO A 179 -8.11 14.89 5.23
C PRO A 179 -8.89 13.91 4.34
N LEU A 180 -8.60 13.92 3.03
CA LEU A 180 -9.25 13.03 2.07
C LEU A 180 -8.83 11.57 2.29
N CYS A 181 -7.53 11.34 2.47
CA CYS A 181 -6.94 10.04 2.75
C CYS A 181 -7.48 9.43 4.05
N GLY A 182 -7.55 10.24 5.12
CA GLY A 182 -8.10 9.79 6.40
C GLY A 182 -9.58 9.41 6.30
N HIS A 183 -10.38 10.17 5.56
CA HIS A 183 -11.81 9.89 5.39
C HIS A 183 -12.07 8.59 4.62
N TYR A 184 -11.32 8.33 3.54
CA TYR A 184 -11.52 7.15 2.69
C TYR A 184 -10.58 5.97 3.04
N ARG A 185 -9.76 6.09 4.09
CA ARG A 185 -8.72 5.11 4.46
C ARG A 185 -7.76 4.77 3.30
N VAL A 186 -7.43 5.78 2.49
CA VAL A 186 -6.54 5.68 1.31
C VAL A 186 -5.12 6.04 1.73
N ASN A 187 -4.12 5.21 1.42
CA ASN A 187 -2.73 5.53 1.76
C ASN A 187 -2.20 6.71 0.94
N LEU A 188 -1.35 7.54 1.54
CA LEU A 188 -0.68 8.64 0.85
C LEU A 188 0.84 8.41 0.81
N VAL A 189 1.38 8.29 -0.40
CA VAL A 189 2.82 8.22 -0.66
C VAL A 189 3.25 9.54 -1.28
N THR A 190 4.10 10.30 -0.59
CA THR A 190 4.69 11.54 -1.14
C THR A 190 6.18 11.38 -1.31
N GLY A 191 6.77 12.07 -2.30
CA GLY A 191 8.21 12.08 -2.48
C GLY A 191 8.75 13.44 -2.91
N VAL A 192 9.93 13.40 -3.51
CA VAL A 192 10.60 14.54 -4.16
C VAL A 192 11.09 14.09 -5.52
N GLY A 193 10.25 14.30 -6.54
CA GLY A 193 10.47 13.80 -7.90
C GLY A 193 10.01 12.36 -8.07
N GLU A 194 10.75 11.56 -8.85
CA GLU A 194 10.35 10.18 -9.17
C GLU A 194 10.40 9.27 -7.93
N MET A 195 9.32 8.50 -7.68
CA MET A 195 9.28 7.58 -6.55
C MET A 195 10.38 6.51 -6.64
N SER A 196 10.95 6.18 -5.48
CA SER A 196 12.11 5.29 -5.41
C SER A 196 11.73 3.82 -5.59
N ILE A 197 12.72 2.98 -5.87
CA ILE A 197 12.55 1.52 -5.86
C ILE A 197 12.06 1.04 -4.49
N THR A 198 12.48 1.70 -3.41
CA THR A 198 12.05 1.34 -2.05
C THR A 198 10.55 1.57 -1.87
N SER A 199 10.01 2.71 -2.30
CA SER A 199 8.57 2.98 -2.23
C SER A 199 7.73 1.96 -3.01
N VAL A 200 8.23 1.48 -4.15
CA VAL A 200 7.60 0.43 -4.96
C VAL A 200 7.66 -0.94 -4.26
N LEU A 201 8.75 -1.28 -3.60
CA LEU A 201 8.85 -2.53 -2.83
C LEU A 201 8.02 -2.50 -1.54
N GLU A 202 7.79 -1.32 -0.97
CA GLU A 202 6.91 -1.21 0.18
C GLU A 202 5.43 -1.32 -0.23
N LEU A 203 5.07 -0.91 -1.45
CA LEU A 203 3.73 -1.18 -2.01
C LEU A 203 3.42 -2.67 -1.99
N THR A 204 4.35 -3.51 -2.44
CA THR A 204 4.14 -4.96 -2.48
C THR A 204 3.97 -5.57 -1.09
N ARG A 205 4.47 -4.90 -0.05
CA ARG A 205 4.21 -5.29 1.35
C ARG A 205 2.86 -4.80 1.87
N ARG A 206 2.32 -3.69 1.35
CA ARG A 206 1.07 -3.06 1.82
C ARG A 206 -0.19 -3.66 1.18
N MET A 207 -0.10 -4.15 -0.04
CA MET A 207 -1.26 -4.63 -0.82
C MET A 207 -2.06 -5.77 -0.19
N ASN A 208 -1.45 -6.60 0.68
CA ASN A 208 -2.11 -7.65 1.47
C ASN A 208 -3.11 -8.53 0.67
N GLY A 209 -2.76 -8.90 -0.56
CA GLY A 209 -3.59 -9.72 -1.45
C GLY A 209 -4.81 -9.04 -2.09
N LYS A 210 -5.04 -7.74 -1.83
CA LYS A 210 -6.14 -6.97 -2.45
C LYS A 210 -5.71 -6.36 -3.78
N PRO A 211 -6.63 -6.25 -4.77
CA PRO A 211 -6.41 -5.44 -5.96
C PRO A 211 -6.03 -4.00 -5.62
N VAL A 212 -4.98 -3.48 -6.23
CA VAL A 212 -4.41 -2.17 -5.93
C VAL A 212 -4.77 -1.16 -7.02
N ARG A 213 -5.17 0.05 -6.61
CA ARG A 213 -5.36 1.18 -7.51
C ARG A 213 -4.55 2.37 -7.01
N ILE A 214 -3.57 2.79 -7.82
CA ILE A 214 -2.67 3.91 -7.52
C ILE A 214 -3.12 5.13 -8.31
N PHE A 215 -3.50 6.19 -7.59
CA PHE A 215 -3.81 7.49 -8.16
C PHE A 215 -2.57 8.38 -8.12
N TYR A 216 -1.97 8.61 -9.29
CA TYR A 216 -0.76 9.40 -9.40
C TYR A 216 -1.08 10.88 -9.63
N VAL A 217 -0.43 11.73 -8.83
CA VAL A 217 -0.58 13.18 -8.80
C VAL A 217 0.79 13.83 -9.03
N SER A 218 0.93 14.57 -10.12
CA SER A 218 2.15 15.27 -10.52
C SER A 218 1.87 16.59 -11.22
N ASP A 219 2.91 17.41 -11.36
CA ASP A 219 2.85 18.62 -12.17
C ASP A 219 2.60 18.29 -13.65
N PHE A 220 2.01 19.23 -14.40
CA PHE A 220 1.89 19.11 -15.84
C PHE A 220 3.16 19.60 -16.53
N ASP A 221 4.20 18.77 -16.51
CA ASP A 221 5.48 19.03 -17.16
C ASP A 221 6.08 17.73 -17.78
N PRO A 222 7.21 17.80 -18.51
CA PRO A 222 7.82 16.62 -19.11
C PRO A 222 8.26 15.55 -18.10
N ALA A 223 8.61 15.92 -16.87
CA ALA A 223 8.95 14.99 -15.80
C ALA A 223 7.68 14.36 -15.20
N GLY A 224 6.67 15.17 -14.88
CA GLY A 224 5.34 14.80 -14.41
C GLY A 224 4.63 13.78 -15.31
N GLN A 225 4.83 13.87 -16.63
CA GLN A 225 4.34 12.86 -17.57
C GLN A 225 5.17 11.57 -17.57
N SER A 226 6.48 11.67 -17.33
CA SER A 226 7.39 10.53 -17.39
C SER A 226 7.45 9.70 -16.10
N MET A 227 7.26 10.33 -14.94
CA MET A 227 7.38 9.69 -13.63
C MET A 227 6.34 8.58 -13.40
N PRO A 228 5.03 8.75 -13.72
CA PRO A 228 4.05 7.69 -13.60
C PRO A 228 4.45 6.44 -14.40
N CYS A 229 4.97 6.63 -15.61
CA CYS A 229 5.46 5.53 -16.45
C CYS A 229 6.68 4.85 -15.84
N ALA A 230 7.63 5.62 -15.28
CA ALA A 230 8.80 5.05 -14.62
C ALA A 230 8.44 4.26 -13.35
N VAL A 231 7.44 4.72 -12.60
CA VAL A 231 6.91 4.02 -11.43
C VAL A 231 6.17 2.75 -11.84
N ALA A 232 5.22 2.85 -12.78
CA ALA A 232 4.48 1.69 -13.28
C ALA A 232 5.44 0.61 -13.80
N ARG A 233 6.49 1.02 -14.51
CA ARG A 233 7.49 0.08 -15.03
C ARG A 233 8.30 -0.64 -13.95
N LYS A 234 8.55 0.01 -12.81
CA LYS A 234 9.19 -0.66 -11.65
C LYS A 234 8.24 -1.64 -10.98
N VAL A 235 6.97 -1.27 -10.79
CA VAL A 235 5.93 -2.16 -10.23
C VAL A 235 5.85 -3.43 -11.07
N GLU A 236 5.68 -3.27 -12.39
CA GLU A 236 5.64 -4.38 -13.35
C GLU A 236 6.89 -5.26 -13.29
N TYR A 237 8.08 -4.65 -13.16
CA TYR A 237 9.33 -5.41 -13.05
C TYR A 237 9.37 -6.29 -11.81
N PHE A 238 9.05 -5.72 -10.64
CA PHE A 238 9.09 -6.48 -9.40
C PHE A 238 7.98 -7.53 -9.31
N GLN A 239 6.78 -7.25 -9.84
CA GLN A 239 5.72 -8.26 -9.98
C GLN A 239 6.21 -9.45 -10.80
N HIS A 240 6.69 -9.21 -12.02
CA HIS A 240 7.21 -10.27 -12.88
C HIS A 240 8.38 -11.01 -12.22
N LYS A 241 9.27 -10.30 -11.53
CA LYS A 241 10.46 -10.88 -10.92
C LYS A 241 10.14 -11.77 -9.71
N HIS A 242 9.15 -11.38 -8.90
CA HIS A 242 8.72 -12.16 -7.74
C HIS A 242 7.67 -13.21 -8.07
N GLY A 243 7.13 -13.22 -9.30
CA GLY A 243 6.04 -14.11 -9.69
C GLY A 243 4.73 -13.74 -8.98
N ASP A 244 4.56 -12.46 -8.65
CA ASP A 244 3.36 -11.90 -8.04
C ASP A 244 2.36 -11.58 -9.16
N ASP A 245 1.19 -12.21 -9.09
CA ASP A 245 0.09 -12.10 -10.05
C ASP A 245 -0.99 -11.11 -9.61
N ALA A 246 -0.72 -10.32 -8.57
CA ALA A 246 -1.72 -9.39 -8.06
C ALA A 246 -2.10 -8.29 -9.05
N ASP A 247 -3.40 -7.99 -9.05
CA ASP A 247 -4.01 -6.93 -9.83
C ASP A 247 -3.56 -5.55 -9.31
N VAL A 248 -2.71 -4.86 -10.08
CA VAL A 248 -2.23 -3.51 -9.76
C VAL A 248 -2.38 -2.59 -10.96
N MET A 249 -3.12 -1.50 -10.79
CA MET A 249 -3.29 -0.46 -11.81
C MET A 249 -2.82 0.91 -11.32
N LEU A 250 -2.20 1.69 -12.22
CA LEU A 250 -1.75 3.06 -11.95
C LEU A 250 -2.41 4.05 -12.92
N PHE A 251 -3.03 5.08 -12.34
CA PHE A 251 -3.75 6.13 -13.06
C PHE A 251 -3.11 7.50 -12.81
N PRO A 252 -2.47 8.13 -13.81
CA PRO A 252 -2.13 9.55 -13.76
C PRO A 252 -3.42 10.36 -13.89
N ILE A 253 -3.92 10.89 -12.77
CA ILE A 253 -5.24 11.55 -12.71
C ILE A 253 -5.16 13.06 -12.60
N VAL A 254 -4.01 13.59 -12.15
CA VAL A 254 -3.78 15.01 -11.95
C VAL A 254 -2.28 15.29 -12.17
N LEU A 255 -1.86 16.33 -12.89
CA LEU A 255 -2.64 17.18 -13.79
C LEU A 255 -2.68 16.59 -15.21
N THR A 256 -3.85 16.59 -15.86
CA THR A 256 -3.99 16.23 -17.28
C THR A 256 -4.07 17.46 -18.19
N ALA A 257 -3.81 17.27 -19.49
CA ALA A 257 -3.90 18.36 -20.47
C ALA A 257 -5.31 18.95 -20.53
N GLU A 258 -6.34 18.10 -20.43
CA GLU A 258 -7.74 18.49 -20.41
C GLU A 258 -8.06 19.33 -19.17
N GLN A 259 -7.54 18.95 -17.99
CA GLN A 259 -7.70 19.73 -16.75
C GLN A 259 -7.03 21.10 -16.87
N VAL A 260 -5.80 21.16 -17.41
CA VAL A 260 -5.10 22.43 -17.63
C VAL A 260 -5.93 23.38 -18.51
N GLN A 261 -6.50 22.87 -19.61
CA GLN A 261 -7.35 23.65 -20.49
C GLN A 261 -8.68 24.06 -19.82
N GLN A 262 -9.35 23.11 -19.17
CA GLN A 262 -10.65 23.31 -18.52
C GLN A 262 -10.58 24.37 -17.42
N TYR A 263 -9.56 24.29 -16.55
CA TYR A 263 -9.37 25.22 -15.43
C TYR A 263 -8.60 26.49 -15.81
N ARG A 264 -8.18 26.62 -17.08
CA ARG A 264 -7.42 27.77 -17.62
C ARG A 264 -6.18 28.08 -16.76
N LEU A 265 -5.42 27.05 -16.41
CA LEU A 265 -4.29 27.19 -15.50
C LEU A 265 -3.12 27.94 -16.18
N PRO A 266 -2.37 28.77 -15.44
CA PRO A 266 -1.26 29.55 -15.97
C PRO A 266 -0.11 28.63 -16.38
N ARG A 267 0.52 28.94 -17.52
CA ARG A 267 1.67 28.22 -18.06
C ARG A 267 2.98 28.91 -17.67
N THR A 268 3.96 28.14 -17.25
CA THR A 268 5.33 28.58 -16.94
C THR A 268 6.33 28.03 -17.95
N PRO A 269 7.39 28.78 -18.31
CA PRO A 269 8.42 28.27 -19.21
C PRO A 269 9.09 27.00 -18.67
N ILE A 270 9.35 26.04 -19.55
CA ILE A 270 10.10 24.83 -19.20
C ILE A 270 11.60 25.16 -19.18
N LYS A 271 12.35 24.57 -18.24
CA LYS A 271 13.80 24.77 -18.14
C LYS A 271 14.50 24.33 -19.42
N GLU A 272 15.45 25.13 -19.91
CA GLU A 272 16.23 24.84 -21.13
C GLU A 272 17.01 23.51 -21.06
N THR A 273 17.35 23.06 -19.86
CA THR A 273 18.07 21.80 -19.64
C THR A 273 17.18 20.55 -19.76
N GLU A 274 15.86 20.70 -19.83
CA GLU A 274 14.92 19.58 -19.97
C GLU A 274 14.85 19.11 -21.43
N LYS A 275 15.55 18.01 -21.71
CA LYS A 275 15.68 17.43 -23.06
C LYS A 275 14.35 16.98 -23.67
N ARG A 276 13.32 16.76 -22.85
CA ARG A 276 11.98 16.35 -23.30
C ARG A 276 11.04 17.52 -23.63
N ALA A 277 11.46 18.77 -23.34
CA ALA A 277 10.62 19.96 -23.50
C ALA A 277 10.02 20.07 -24.90
N GLY A 278 10.84 19.93 -25.95
CA GLY A 278 10.37 20.11 -27.34
C GLY A 278 9.20 19.19 -27.73
N ARG A 279 9.29 17.89 -27.42
CA ARG A 279 8.19 16.94 -27.72
C ARG A 279 6.95 17.20 -26.87
N PHE A 280 7.15 17.64 -25.64
CA PHE A 280 6.05 17.98 -24.73
C PHE A 280 5.28 19.20 -25.24
N GLU A 281 5.99 20.26 -25.62
CA GLU A 281 5.38 21.49 -26.13
C GLU A 281 4.73 21.30 -27.50
N GLU A 282 5.31 20.45 -28.36
CA GLU A 282 4.69 20.04 -29.64
C GLU A 282 3.33 19.38 -29.42
N ARG A 283 3.20 18.57 -28.37
CA ARG A 283 1.97 17.83 -28.07
C ARG A 283 0.93 18.64 -27.32
N TYR A 284 1.36 19.45 -26.34
CA TYR A 284 0.45 20.08 -25.38
C TYR A 284 0.45 21.61 -25.42
N GLY A 285 1.27 22.21 -26.28
CA GLY A 285 1.52 23.65 -26.32
C GLY A 285 2.59 24.10 -25.32
N ALA A 286 3.07 25.34 -25.50
CA ALA A 286 4.19 25.89 -24.74
C ALA A 286 3.96 25.91 -23.21
N GLY A 287 5.04 25.64 -22.48
CA GLY A 287 5.09 25.74 -21.02
C GLY A 287 4.49 24.56 -20.24
N ALA A 288 4.81 24.54 -18.94
CA ALA A 288 4.35 23.59 -17.93
C ALA A 288 3.31 24.23 -16.99
N VAL A 289 2.66 23.42 -16.15
CA VAL A 289 1.78 23.91 -15.06
C VAL A 289 2.12 23.18 -13.77
N GLU A 290 2.37 23.95 -12.71
CA GLU A 290 2.59 23.42 -11.36
C GLU A 290 1.26 23.03 -10.70
N LEU A 291 1.27 21.95 -9.94
CA LEU A 291 0.10 21.46 -9.22
C LEU A 291 -0.49 22.51 -8.26
N ASP A 292 0.37 23.31 -7.62
CA ASP A 292 -0.02 24.42 -6.76
C ASP A 292 -0.96 25.42 -7.46
N ALA A 293 -0.87 25.56 -8.80
CA ALA A 293 -1.74 26.45 -9.56
C ALA A 293 -3.21 25.99 -9.56
N LEU A 294 -3.48 24.68 -9.50
CA LEU A 294 -4.84 24.17 -9.43
C LEU A 294 -5.49 24.57 -8.10
N GLU A 295 -4.85 24.29 -6.98
CA GLU A 295 -5.40 24.60 -5.65
C GLU A 295 -5.42 26.10 -5.37
N ALA A 296 -4.47 26.89 -5.90
CA ALA A 296 -4.46 28.33 -5.72
C ALA A 296 -5.62 29.03 -6.46
N LEU A 297 -5.97 28.57 -7.67
CA LEU A 297 -6.99 29.21 -8.51
C LEU A 297 -8.38 28.56 -8.36
N HIS A 298 -8.43 27.27 -8.02
CA HIS A 298 -9.64 26.49 -7.83
C HIS A 298 -9.54 25.62 -6.57
N PRO A 299 -9.57 26.23 -5.37
CA PRO A 299 -9.39 25.50 -4.11
C PRO A 299 -10.36 24.33 -3.96
N GLY A 300 -9.84 23.15 -3.60
CA GLY A 300 -10.63 21.94 -3.39
C GLY A 300 -10.92 21.12 -4.65
N GLU A 301 -10.51 21.58 -5.84
CA GLU A 301 -10.67 20.80 -7.07
C GLU A 301 -9.80 19.54 -7.09
N LEU A 302 -8.58 19.57 -6.53
CA LEU A 302 -7.75 18.37 -6.37
C LEU A 302 -8.51 17.30 -5.57
N ALA A 303 -9.05 17.70 -4.41
CA ALA A 303 -9.81 16.81 -3.55
C ALA A 303 -11.10 16.31 -4.23
N ARG A 304 -11.77 17.15 -5.03
CA ARG A 304 -12.96 16.76 -5.79
C ARG A 304 -12.65 15.72 -6.87
N VAL A 305 -11.59 15.92 -7.65
CA VAL A 305 -11.12 14.97 -8.67
C VAL A 305 -10.76 13.64 -8.02
N LEU A 306 -9.94 13.66 -6.98
CA LEU A 306 -9.55 12.45 -6.24
C LEU A 306 -10.75 11.74 -5.63
N ARG A 307 -11.67 12.46 -4.97
CA ARG A 307 -12.90 11.88 -4.40
C ARG A 307 -13.75 11.16 -5.46
N THR A 308 -13.79 11.71 -6.66
CA THR A 308 -14.53 11.11 -7.78
C THR A 308 -13.88 9.79 -8.20
N GLU A 309 -12.55 9.75 -8.31
CA GLU A 309 -11.82 8.53 -8.71
C GLU A 309 -11.80 7.48 -7.59
N ILE A 310 -11.57 7.87 -6.32
CA ILE A 310 -11.69 6.98 -5.15
C ILE A 310 -13.09 6.38 -5.08
N GLY A 311 -14.13 7.19 -5.29
CA GLY A 311 -15.53 6.75 -5.24
C GLY A 311 -15.91 5.70 -6.28
N ARG A 312 -15.07 5.41 -7.28
CA ARG A 312 -15.26 4.29 -8.21
C ARG A 312 -14.91 2.94 -7.60
N TYR A 313 -14.06 2.93 -6.58
CA TYR A 313 -13.50 1.73 -5.96
C TYR A 313 -13.82 1.62 -4.46
N TYR A 314 -14.45 2.65 -3.89
CA TYR A 314 -14.83 2.71 -2.50
C TYR A 314 -16.35 2.60 -2.36
N ASP A 315 -16.80 1.52 -1.74
CA ASP A 315 -18.21 1.31 -1.43
C ASP A 315 -18.61 2.11 -0.19
N ARG A 316 -19.39 3.17 -0.41
CA ARG A 316 -19.86 4.07 0.64
C ARG A 316 -21.01 3.48 1.47
N ALA A 317 -21.70 2.48 0.95
CA ALA A 317 -22.83 1.84 1.62
C ALA A 317 -22.40 0.59 2.41
N LEU A 318 -21.14 0.14 2.28
CA LEU A 318 -20.64 -1.04 2.99
C LEU A 318 -20.79 -0.88 4.51
N ASP A 319 -20.43 0.27 5.07
CA ASP A 319 -20.53 0.52 6.51
C ASP A 319 -21.97 0.42 7.00
N ASP A 320 -22.93 0.95 6.24
CA ASP A 320 -24.37 0.85 6.54
C ASP A 320 -24.85 -0.60 6.48
N ARG A 321 -24.46 -1.36 5.45
CA ARG A 321 -24.83 -2.79 5.33
C ARG A 321 -24.23 -3.64 6.45
N VAL A 322 -23.00 -3.36 6.85
CA VAL A 322 -22.34 -4.06 7.97
C VAL A 322 -23.00 -3.70 9.29
N PHE A 323 -23.39 -2.44 9.49
CA PHE A 323 -24.17 -2.03 10.65
C PHE A 323 -25.51 -2.77 10.73
N ASP A 324 -26.26 -2.81 9.62
CA ASP A 324 -27.54 -3.52 9.56
C ASP A 324 -27.40 -5.02 9.83
N ALA A 325 -26.37 -5.66 9.25
CA ALA A 325 -26.08 -7.07 9.48
C ALA A 325 -25.68 -7.36 10.93
N LYS A 326 -24.82 -6.51 11.52
CA LYS A 326 -24.44 -6.62 12.94
C LYS A 326 -25.65 -6.45 13.85
N ALA A 327 -26.54 -5.50 13.55
CA ALA A 327 -27.75 -5.28 14.33
C ALA A 327 -28.72 -6.48 14.24
N ALA A 328 -28.86 -7.09 13.06
CA ALA A 328 -29.64 -8.31 12.89
C ALA A 328 -29.08 -9.46 13.74
N LEU A 329 -27.75 -9.67 13.70
CA LEU A 329 -27.06 -10.67 14.51
C LEU A 329 -27.24 -10.41 16.01
N SER A 330 -27.04 -9.18 16.47
CA SER A 330 -27.26 -8.82 17.89
C SER A 330 -28.68 -9.14 18.35
N ASN A 331 -29.70 -8.79 17.56
CA ASN A 331 -31.09 -9.10 17.91
C ASN A 331 -31.35 -10.61 17.98
N GLU A 332 -30.74 -11.41 17.10
CA GLU A 332 -30.87 -12.86 17.14
C GLU A 332 -30.19 -13.44 18.38
N LEU A 333 -28.98 -12.99 18.70
CA LEU A 333 -28.24 -13.40 19.89
C LEU A 333 -28.98 -13.03 21.18
N ASP A 334 -29.58 -11.85 21.25
CA ASP A 334 -30.42 -11.43 22.40
C ASP A 334 -31.65 -12.34 22.57
N ASN A 335 -32.30 -12.73 21.46
CA ASN A 335 -33.45 -13.65 21.51
C ASN A 335 -33.03 -15.05 21.98
N ILE A 336 -31.89 -15.56 21.50
CA ILE A 336 -31.34 -16.85 21.93
C ILE A 336 -31.00 -16.79 23.42
N GLN A 337 -30.26 -15.76 23.84
CA GLN A 337 -29.89 -15.54 25.23
C GLN A 337 -31.12 -15.52 26.13
N GLN A 338 -32.15 -14.75 25.76
CA GLN A 338 -33.39 -14.67 26.54
C GLN A 338 -34.09 -16.03 26.63
N ALA A 339 -34.21 -16.77 25.53
CA ALA A 339 -34.85 -18.08 25.53
C ALA A 339 -34.12 -19.11 26.42
N VAL A 340 -32.77 -19.07 26.43
CA VAL A 340 -31.95 -19.91 27.30
C VAL A 340 -32.11 -19.48 28.75
N ILE A 341 -32.02 -18.19 29.06
CA ILE A 341 -32.23 -17.66 30.41
C ILE A 341 -33.62 -18.03 30.94
N ASP A 342 -34.67 -17.87 30.12
CA ASP A 342 -36.05 -18.20 30.49
C ASP A 342 -36.20 -19.68 30.85
N ALA A 343 -35.52 -20.58 30.14
CA ALA A 343 -35.54 -22.01 30.43
C ALA A 343 -34.90 -22.36 31.79
N HIS A 344 -34.00 -21.52 32.29
CA HIS A 344 -33.33 -21.67 33.58
C HIS A 344 -33.86 -20.71 34.64
N GLN A 345 -34.92 -19.94 34.37
CA GLN A 345 -35.37 -18.83 35.22
C GLN A 345 -35.73 -19.27 36.65
N ASP A 346 -36.40 -20.41 36.80
CA ASP A 346 -36.76 -20.95 38.12
C ASP A 346 -35.51 -21.34 38.94
N GLU A 347 -34.49 -21.92 38.29
CA GLU A 347 -33.22 -22.25 38.93
C GLU A 347 -32.41 -20.99 39.23
N ILE A 348 -32.40 -20.01 38.33
CA ILE A 348 -31.79 -18.70 38.53
C ILE A 348 -32.43 -17.99 39.73
N ASP A 349 -33.76 -18.00 39.85
CA ASP A 349 -34.48 -17.35 40.95
C ASP A 349 -34.28 -18.08 42.28
N ALA A 350 -34.26 -19.43 42.25
CA ALA A 350 -33.88 -20.23 43.41
C ALA A 350 -32.44 -19.93 43.85
N LEU A 351 -31.50 -19.86 42.90
CA LEU A 351 -30.11 -19.50 43.15
C LEU A 351 -29.95 -18.05 43.63
N LYS A 352 -30.74 -17.09 43.13
CA LYS A 352 -30.76 -15.70 43.62
C LYS A 352 -31.28 -15.62 45.06
N ALA A 353 -32.34 -16.35 45.37
CA ALA A 353 -32.89 -16.41 46.72
C ALA A 353 -31.92 -17.07 47.71
N GLU A 354 -31.30 -18.18 47.29
CA GLU A 354 -30.23 -18.86 48.03
C GLU A 354 -29.00 -17.95 48.19
N TYR A 355 -28.62 -17.23 47.13
CA TYR A 355 -27.52 -16.27 47.10
C TYR A 355 -27.72 -15.11 48.07
N GLU A 356 -28.90 -14.51 48.15
CA GLU A 356 -29.18 -13.45 49.11
C GLU A 356 -29.17 -13.95 50.56
N ALA A 357 -29.59 -15.20 50.80
CA ALA A 357 -29.44 -15.86 52.09
C ALA A 357 -27.97 -16.16 52.43
N ILE A 358 -27.19 -16.66 51.46
CA ILE A 358 -25.75 -16.93 51.59
C ILE A 358 -24.96 -15.63 51.72
N ARG A 359 -25.35 -14.53 51.07
CA ARG A 359 -24.76 -13.19 51.25
C ARG A 359 -24.85 -12.69 52.68
N ALA A 360 -25.96 -13.02 53.34
CA ALA A 360 -26.15 -12.74 54.76
C ALA A 360 -25.25 -13.63 55.64
N GLU A 361 -24.99 -14.88 55.25
CA GLU A 361 -24.21 -15.87 56.02
C GLU A 361 -22.69 -15.89 55.73
N PHE A 362 -22.24 -15.75 54.47
CA PHE A 362 -20.85 -15.71 53.99
C PHE A 362 -20.07 -14.58 54.61
N ARG A 363 -20.71 -13.42 54.82
CA ARG A 363 -20.17 -12.30 55.60
C ARG A 363 -19.68 -12.74 56.99
N GLN A 364 -20.20 -13.87 57.46
CA GLN A 364 -19.91 -14.48 58.76
C GLN A 364 -18.94 -15.68 58.67
N ARG A 365 -18.76 -16.30 57.49
CA ARG A 365 -18.16 -17.66 57.37
C ARG A 365 -17.07 -17.85 56.32
N MET A 366 -16.89 -16.92 55.38
CA MET A 366 -16.10 -17.22 54.20
C MET A 366 -14.62 -16.85 54.30
N GLY A 367 -13.89 -17.77 54.92
CA GLY A 367 -12.64 -18.25 54.33
C GLY A 367 -12.90 -19.60 53.62
N GLY A 368 -12.49 -19.74 52.34
CA GLY A 368 -12.24 -21.03 51.68
C GLY A 368 -13.15 -21.53 50.52
N TYR A 369 -14.22 -20.83 50.15
CA TYR A 369 -15.31 -21.27 49.24
C TYR A 369 -15.05 -21.03 47.74
N GLY A 370 -13.94 -20.40 47.35
CA GLY A 370 -13.66 -20.08 45.94
C GLY A 370 -13.61 -21.29 44.99
N ARG A 371 -13.29 -22.49 45.50
CA ARG A 371 -13.04 -23.67 44.67
C ARG A 371 -14.28 -24.32 44.03
N ARG A 372 -15.50 -24.02 44.49
CA ARG A 372 -16.74 -24.62 43.94
C ARG A 372 -17.38 -23.76 42.86
N LEU A 373 -17.21 -22.44 42.94
CA LEU A 373 -17.68 -21.46 41.94
C LEU A 373 -16.96 -21.67 40.60
N GLU A 374 -15.65 -21.91 40.68
CA GLU A 374 -14.76 -22.18 39.54
C GLU A 374 -15.23 -23.39 38.70
N SER A 375 -15.80 -24.42 39.34
CA SER A 375 -16.24 -25.63 38.62
C SER A 375 -17.55 -25.47 37.83
N LEU A 376 -18.45 -24.58 38.24
CA LEU A 376 -19.72 -24.35 37.54
C LEU A 376 -19.56 -23.37 36.38
N TRP A 377 -18.73 -22.34 36.55
CA TRP A 377 -18.40 -21.38 35.48
C TRP A 377 -17.67 -22.08 34.34
N GLN A 378 -16.80 -23.03 34.67
CA GLN A 378 -16.16 -23.87 33.66
C GLN A 378 -17.18 -24.68 32.85
N ALA A 379 -18.17 -25.32 33.51
CA ALA A 379 -19.17 -26.12 32.81
C ALA A 379 -20.05 -25.29 31.85
N ILE A 380 -20.44 -24.08 32.25
CA ILE A 380 -21.23 -23.17 31.40
C ILE A 380 -20.38 -22.64 30.25
N SER A 381 -19.10 -22.30 30.50
CA SER A 381 -18.16 -21.88 29.46
C SER A 381 -17.99 -22.98 28.41
N ASP A 382 -17.84 -24.23 28.84
CA ASP A 382 -17.66 -25.39 27.95
C ASP A 382 -18.92 -25.62 27.09
N GLU A 383 -20.13 -25.46 27.65
CA GLU A 383 -21.40 -25.60 26.91
C GLU A 383 -21.65 -24.44 25.93
N LEU A 384 -21.25 -23.21 26.28
CA LEU A 384 -21.31 -22.06 25.37
C LEU A 384 -20.35 -22.22 24.19
N GLU A 385 -19.15 -22.75 24.43
CA GLU A 385 -18.21 -23.11 23.35
C GLU A 385 -18.81 -24.18 22.43
N GLU A 386 -19.51 -25.19 22.97
CA GLU A 386 -20.13 -26.26 22.17
C GLU A 386 -21.35 -25.79 21.36
N ALA A 387 -22.12 -24.82 21.88
CA ALA A 387 -23.30 -24.26 21.22
C ALA A 387 -22.98 -23.05 20.31
N THR A 388 -21.72 -22.62 20.24
CA THR A 388 -21.30 -21.49 19.40
C THR A 388 -21.53 -21.84 17.91
N PRO A 389 -22.33 -21.05 17.18
CA PRO A 389 -22.58 -21.32 15.76
C PRO A 389 -21.31 -21.14 14.93
N ASP A 390 -21.23 -21.86 13.81
CA ASP A 390 -20.14 -21.68 12.86
C ASP A 390 -20.21 -20.28 12.26
N ILE A 391 -19.11 -19.53 12.36
CA ILE A 391 -19.06 -18.15 11.90
C ILE A 391 -19.13 -18.05 10.36
N ASP A 392 -18.78 -19.13 9.66
CA ASP A 392 -18.89 -19.24 8.20
C ASP A 392 -20.34 -19.24 7.70
N ASP A 393 -21.31 -19.59 8.56
CA ASP A 393 -22.74 -19.49 8.25
C ASP A 393 -23.25 -18.03 8.23
N TYR A 394 -22.43 -17.09 8.70
CA TYR A 394 -22.70 -15.65 8.75
C TYR A 394 -21.63 -14.87 7.97
N PRO A 395 -21.55 -15.06 6.65
CA PRO A 395 -20.47 -14.52 5.84
C PRO A 395 -20.44 -12.99 5.93
N VAL A 396 -19.23 -12.44 6.12
CA VAL A 396 -19.01 -11.00 6.03
C VAL A 396 -19.41 -10.55 4.62
N PRO A 397 -20.30 -9.55 4.47
CA PRO A 397 -20.73 -9.09 3.16
C PRO A 397 -19.55 -8.66 2.29
N GLU A 398 -19.45 -9.21 1.09
CA GLU A 398 -18.45 -8.80 0.13
C GLU A 398 -18.77 -7.39 -0.41
N ALA A 399 -17.71 -6.63 -0.72
CA ALA A 399 -17.86 -5.36 -1.39
C ALA A 399 -18.21 -5.57 -2.88
N ASP A 400 -19.10 -4.73 -3.40
CA ASP A 400 -19.59 -4.82 -4.78
C ASP A 400 -18.45 -4.71 -5.81
N GLU A 401 -18.67 -5.30 -7.00
CA GLU A 401 -17.76 -5.17 -8.13
C GLU A 401 -17.73 -3.71 -8.62
N ALA A 402 -16.53 -3.18 -8.85
CA ALA A 402 -16.39 -1.82 -9.37
C ALA A 402 -16.73 -1.72 -10.86
N ASN A 403 -17.13 -0.53 -11.29
CA ASN A 403 -17.24 -0.18 -12.71
C ASN A 403 -15.87 0.33 -13.20
N GLU A 404 -15.13 -0.53 -13.90
CA GLU A 404 -13.75 -0.25 -14.32
C GLU A 404 -13.61 0.96 -15.26
N ARG A 405 -12.53 1.72 -15.08
CA ARG A 405 -12.20 2.85 -15.97
C ARG A 405 -11.39 2.35 -17.18
N PRO A 406 -11.82 2.61 -18.42
CA PRO A 406 -11.01 2.28 -19.59
C PRO A 406 -9.75 3.16 -19.67
N GLY A 407 -8.67 2.60 -20.22
CA GLY A 407 -7.46 3.36 -20.55
C GLY A 407 -6.40 3.43 -19.44
N ALA A 408 -6.33 2.42 -18.56
CA ALA A 408 -5.23 2.28 -17.61
C ALA A 408 -3.87 2.36 -18.34
N LEU A 409 -2.93 3.15 -17.80
CA LEU A 409 -1.59 3.27 -18.38
C LEU A 409 -0.83 1.95 -18.25
N TYR A 410 -0.94 1.30 -17.09
CA TYR A 410 -0.49 -0.06 -16.82
C TYR A 410 -1.65 -0.91 -16.32
N ASP A 411 -1.71 -2.14 -16.80
CA ASP A 411 -2.74 -3.13 -16.55
C ASP A 411 -2.04 -4.50 -16.57
N SER A 412 -1.92 -5.13 -15.39
CA SER A 412 -1.16 -6.37 -15.22
C SER A 412 -1.76 -7.56 -15.96
N GLU A 413 -3.03 -7.48 -16.36
CA GLU A 413 -3.68 -8.52 -17.16
C GLU A 413 -3.31 -8.44 -18.65
N ARG A 414 -2.76 -7.30 -19.11
CA ARG A 414 -2.34 -7.16 -20.50
C ARG A 414 -1.07 -7.95 -20.76
N ASP A 415 -1.00 -8.55 -21.95
CA ASP A 415 0.26 -9.09 -22.43
C ASP A 415 1.32 -8.00 -22.60
N TYR A 416 2.58 -8.41 -22.55
CA TYR A 416 3.72 -7.48 -22.58
C TYR A 416 3.72 -6.54 -23.80
N LEU A 417 3.31 -7.02 -24.98
CA LEU A 417 3.34 -6.23 -26.22
C LEU A 417 2.17 -5.24 -26.28
N ASP A 418 1.00 -5.66 -25.84
CA ASP A 418 -0.17 -4.80 -25.74
C ASP A 418 0.07 -3.67 -24.71
N GLN A 419 0.59 -4.03 -23.54
CA GLN A 419 0.96 -3.08 -22.49
C GLN A 419 2.04 -2.08 -22.97
N MET A 420 2.99 -2.50 -23.81
CA MET A 420 3.99 -1.61 -24.41
C MET A 420 3.39 -0.58 -25.36
N THR A 421 2.33 -0.93 -26.09
CA THR A 421 1.63 -0.02 -26.99
C THR A 421 0.96 1.12 -26.21
N HIS A 422 0.35 0.79 -25.06
CA HIS A 422 -0.23 1.78 -24.16
C HIS A 422 0.81 2.76 -23.59
N TYR A 423 1.98 2.25 -23.17
CA TYR A 423 3.08 3.11 -22.74
C TYR A 423 3.57 4.04 -23.85
N LYS A 424 3.74 3.54 -25.07
CA LYS A 424 4.19 4.36 -26.22
C LYS A 424 3.18 5.44 -26.59
N ARG A 425 1.89 5.11 -26.63
CA ARG A 425 0.81 6.07 -26.87
C ARG A 425 0.79 7.17 -25.84
N HIS A 426 0.91 6.80 -24.56
CA HIS A 426 0.97 7.77 -23.47
C HIS A 426 2.19 8.69 -23.59
N GLN A 427 3.34 8.18 -24.03
CA GLN A 427 4.56 8.94 -24.26
C GLN A 427 4.61 9.70 -25.60
N GLY A 428 3.60 9.55 -26.47
CA GLY A 428 3.58 10.18 -27.79
C GLY A 428 4.59 9.59 -28.77
N LYS A 429 4.91 8.29 -28.61
CA LYS A 429 5.84 7.55 -29.48
C LYS A 429 5.12 6.72 -30.56
N ASP A 430 3.81 6.91 -30.74
CA ASP A 430 2.97 6.15 -31.69
C ASP A 430 3.32 6.42 -33.17
N GLU A 431 4.08 7.47 -33.48
CA GLU A 431 4.47 7.82 -34.87
C GLU A 431 5.78 7.18 -35.35
N ALA A 432 6.10 5.98 -34.86
CA ALA A 432 7.17 5.16 -35.43
C ALA A 432 6.70 3.71 -35.58
N GLN A 433 5.71 3.48 -36.45
CA GLN A 433 5.67 2.25 -37.24
C GLN A 433 6.40 2.51 -38.58
N PRO A 434 7.10 1.50 -39.13
CA PRO A 434 8.12 1.66 -40.17
C PRO A 434 7.65 2.32 -41.47
#